data_AF-A0A1V8UK17-F1
#
_entry.id   AF-A0A1V8UK17-F1
#
_cell.length_a   1.000
_cell.length_b   1.000
_cell.length_c   1.000
_cell.angle_alpha   90.00
_cell.angle_beta   90.00
_cell.angle_gamma   90.00
#
_symmetry.space_group_name_H-M   'P 1'
#
loop_
_entity.id
_entity.type
_entity.pdbx_description
1 polymer ?
#
loop_
_entity_poly.entity_id
_entity_poly.type
_entity_poly.pdbx_seq_one_letter_code
_entity_poly.pdbx_strand_id
1 'polypeptide(L)'
;MATKCLAPTSRSLLHTVRNIRRIPQIQRRTFLPNPFGSGPQTLTASRTLDYSHEAIFDVISDVSSYSSFIPYCQSSTVTKSSKPDPETKKTYPEEASLTIGFDSAVAEKFHSRIYTIPGTSIEALSGAAESSLPASKTSHHNPRPDPASDPTRSKSVLTHLSTLWTLKPFRYKPPPESAKELGTQHMNHKETSDLPGQDRTDVSLKIEYQFANPVYGAMSAAAAPKVAEKMIEAFERRVKEVVASRGGGGERGKVGGSNSVAGSR
;
A
#
# COMPACT_ATOMS: atom_id res chain seq x y z
N MET A 1 38.23 -61.82 57.67
CA MET A 1 36.97 -62.09 56.91
C MET A 1 36.30 -60.76 56.62
N ALA A 2 35.71 -60.64 55.42
CA ALA A 2 35.19 -59.44 54.73
C ALA A 2 34.40 -58.44 55.63
N THR A 3 34.30 -57.14 55.32
CA THR A 3 33.42 -56.61 54.25
C THR A 3 33.67 -55.10 53.98
N LYS A 4 33.88 -54.73 52.69
CA LYS A 4 33.40 -53.57 51.87
C LYS A 4 33.19 -52.16 52.52
N CYS A 5 33.33 -51.00 51.87
CA CYS A 5 33.51 -50.59 50.47
C CYS A 5 33.76 -49.06 50.37
N LEU A 6 34.47 -48.66 49.30
CA LEU A 6 34.29 -47.49 48.40
C LEU A 6 34.67 -46.04 48.82
N ALA A 7 35.24 -45.37 47.82
CA ALA A 7 36.05 -44.13 47.81
C ALA A 7 35.25 -42.81 47.75
N PRO A 8 35.94 -41.65 47.82
CA PRO A 8 35.44 -40.40 47.24
C PRO A 8 36.24 -39.96 46.00
N THR A 9 35.51 -39.50 44.97
CA THR A 9 36.04 -38.85 43.76
C THR A 9 35.78 -37.34 43.83
N SER A 10 36.82 -36.55 43.61
CA SER A 10 36.76 -35.09 43.48
C SER A 10 36.36 -34.70 42.05
N ARG A 11 35.34 -33.84 41.90
CA ARG A 11 34.96 -33.24 40.61
C ARG A 11 35.19 -31.73 40.66
N SER A 12 36.11 -31.27 39.81
CA SER A 12 36.35 -29.87 39.50
C SER A 12 35.23 -29.29 38.64
N LEU A 13 34.74 -28.09 38.98
CA LEU A 13 33.71 -27.36 38.26
C LEU A 13 34.37 -26.42 37.23
N LEU A 14 34.27 -26.75 35.95
CA LEU A 14 34.62 -25.84 34.86
C LEU A 14 33.40 -25.01 34.46
N HIS A 15 33.48 -23.70 34.67
CA HIS A 15 32.52 -22.72 34.21
C HIS A 15 32.55 -22.62 32.67
N THR A 16 31.43 -22.93 32.03
CA THR A 16 31.28 -22.75 30.58
C THR A 16 30.73 -21.34 30.31
N VAL A 17 31.56 -20.45 29.79
CA VAL A 17 31.15 -19.15 29.25
C VAL A 17 30.39 -19.40 27.95
N ARG A 18 29.05 -19.28 27.97
CA ARG A 18 28.23 -19.35 26.76
C ARG A 18 28.35 -18.04 25.98
N ASN A 19 29.03 -18.14 24.85
CA ASN A 19 29.20 -17.09 23.86
C ASN A 19 27.83 -16.68 23.28
N ILE A 20 27.40 -15.44 23.54
CA ILE A 20 26.18 -14.86 22.95
C ILE A 20 26.46 -14.64 21.46
N ARG A 21 25.90 -15.49 20.60
CA ARG A 21 25.88 -15.24 19.16
C ARG A 21 24.96 -14.04 18.89
N ARG A 22 25.55 -12.86 18.68
CA ARG A 22 24.86 -11.73 18.07
C ARG A 22 24.33 -12.18 16.71
N ILE A 23 23.02 -12.16 16.52
CA ILE A 23 22.40 -12.30 15.20
C ILE A 23 22.94 -11.12 14.37
N PRO A 24 23.67 -11.34 13.27
CA PRO A 24 24.08 -10.25 12.42
C PRO A 24 22.80 -9.66 11.82
N GLN A 25 22.44 -8.46 12.27
CA GLN A 25 21.45 -7.63 11.60
C GLN A 25 22.01 -7.39 10.20
N ILE A 26 21.46 -8.07 9.20
CA ILE A 26 21.82 -7.86 7.80
C ILE A 26 21.37 -6.45 7.45
N GLN A 27 22.25 -5.47 7.67
CA GLN A 27 22.15 -4.17 7.04
C GLN A 27 22.32 -4.42 5.55
N ARG A 28 21.21 -4.58 4.83
CA ARG A 28 21.20 -4.45 3.38
C ARG A 28 21.57 -3.00 3.08
N ARG A 29 22.86 -2.75 2.88
CA ARG A 29 23.32 -1.53 2.21
C ARG A 29 22.73 -1.58 0.81
N THR A 30 21.70 -0.78 0.57
CA THR A 30 21.25 -0.44 -0.78
C THR A 30 22.37 0.36 -1.42
N PHE A 31 23.26 -0.34 -2.14
CA PHE A 31 24.10 0.33 -3.11
C PHE A 31 23.18 1.12 -4.03
N LEU A 32 23.38 2.45 -4.09
CA LEU A 32 22.67 3.30 -5.04
C LEU A 32 22.81 2.65 -6.42
N PRO A 33 21.70 2.30 -7.12
CA PRO A 33 21.80 1.79 -8.47
C PRO A 33 22.55 2.83 -9.31
N ASN A 34 23.47 2.36 -10.16
CA ASN A 34 24.24 3.23 -11.04
C ASN A 34 23.29 4.20 -11.76
N PRO A 35 23.38 5.53 -11.55
CA PRO A 35 22.44 6.50 -12.13
C PRO A 35 22.54 6.56 -13.66
N PHE A 36 23.54 5.91 -14.24
CA PHE A 36 23.73 5.71 -15.69
C PHE A 36 23.26 4.32 -16.18
N GLY A 37 22.57 3.54 -15.35
CA GLY A 37 21.94 2.30 -15.77
C GLY A 37 20.92 2.58 -16.87
N SER A 38 20.99 1.83 -17.98
CA SER A 38 20.14 2.03 -19.16
C SER A 38 18.70 1.55 -19.00
N GLY A 39 18.30 1.09 -17.81
CA GLY A 39 17.00 0.45 -17.55
C GLY A 39 16.11 1.23 -16.57
N PRO A 40 14.82 0.84 -16.47
CA PRO A 40 13.89 1.42 -15.52
C PRO A 40 14.39 1.34 -14.07
N GLN A 41 14.14 2.39 -13.31
CA GLN A 41 14.40 2.48 -11.88
C GLN A 41 13.16 2.03 -11.10
N THR A 42 13.34 1.38 -9.96
CA THR A 42 12.24 0.90 -9.10
C THR A 42 12.25 1.61 -7.74
N LEU A 43 11.08 2.06 -7.30
CA LEU A 43 10.82 2.57 -5.96
C LEU A 43 9.69 1.76 -5.33
N THR A 44 9.81 1.50 -4.04
CA THR A 44 8.78 0.81 -3.27
C THR A 44 8.51 1.56 -1.97
N ALA A 45 7.24 1.76 -1.66
CA ALA A 45 6.76 2.24 -0.37
C ALA A 45 5.74 1.25 0.19
N SER A 46 5.83 0.94 1.49
CA SER A 46 4.87 0.05 2.15
C SER A 46 4.40 0.65 3.48
N ARG A 47 3.14 0.39 3.81
CA ARG A 47 2.49 0.80 5.06
C ARG A 47 1.50 -0.27 5.49
N THR A 48 1.39 -0.50 6.80
CA THR A 48 0.31 -1.29 7.39
C THR A 48 -0.76 -0.32 7.86
N LEU A 49 -1.98 -0.46 7.35
CA LEU A 49 -3.10 0.40 7.69
C LEU A 49 -4.12 -0.35 8.56
N ASP A 50 -4.64 0.34 9.57
CA ASP A 50 -5.68 -0.17 10.48
C ASP A 50 -7.09 -0.03 9.87
N TYR A 51 -7.23 -0.34 8.58
CA TYR A 51 -8.48 -0.29 7.83
C TYR A 51 -8.64 -1.55 6.97
N SER A 52 -9.90 -1.89 6.67
CA SER A 52 -10.20 -3.00 5.76
C SER A 52 -9.63 -2.74 4.37
N HIS A 53 -9.24 -3.82 3.69
CA HIS A 53 -8.72 -3.72 2.34
C HIS A 53 -9.76 -3.14 1.37
N GLU A 54 -11.05 -3.37 1.60
CA GLU A 54 -12.15 -2.79 0.80
C GLU A 54 -12.15 -1.25 0.87
N ALA A 55 -12.05 -0.67 2.07
CA ALA A 55 -12.05 0.78 2.23
C ALA A 55 -10.82 1.42 1.59
N ILE A 56 -9.66 0.77 1.71
CA ILE A 56 -8.41 1.22 1.09
C ILE A 56 -8.50 1.11 -0.43
N PHE A 57 -9.01 -0.02 -0.93
CA PHE A 57 -9.16 -0.28 -2.36
C PHE A 57 -10.13 0.69 -3.03
N ASP A 58 -11.26 1.01 -2.38
CA ASP A 58 -12.20 2.03 -2.86
C ASP A 58 -11.50 3.38 -3.10
N VAL A 59 -10.60 3.80 -2.19
CA VAL A 59 -9.86 5.07 -2.33
C VAL A 59 -8.82 5.01 -3.45
N ILE A 60 -8.08 3.89 -3.59
CA ILE A 60 -7.07 3.75 -4.65
C ILE A 60 -7.74 3.58 -6.03
N SER A 61 -8.92 2.95 -6.11
CA SER A 61 -9.64 2.78 -7.38
C SER A 61 -10.40 4.04 -7.81
N ASP A 62 -10.67 4.98 -6.90
CA ASP A 62 -11.30 6.28 -7.21
C ASP A 62 -10.29 7.29 -7.80
N VAL A 63 -9.76 6.95 -8.97
CA VAL A 63 -8.75 7.74 -9.68
C VAL A 63 -9.25 9.15 -9.95
N SER A 64 -10.52 9.34 -10.32
CA SER A 64 -11.10 10.66 -10.60
C SER A 64 -10.98 11.65 -9.44
N SER A 65 -10.93 11.18 -8.19
CA SER A 65 -10.79 12.03 -7.01
C SER A 65 -9.34 12.43 -6.70
N TYR A 66 -8.33 11.89 -7.39
CA TYR A 66 -6.92 12.06 -7.03
C TYR A 66 -6.47 13.52 -6.94
N SER A 67 -6.93 14.39 -7.84
CA SER A 67 -6.56 15.81 -7.82
C SER A 67 -7.08 16.58 -6.60
N SER A 68 -8.02 16.00 -5.84
CA SER A 68 -8.51 16.63 -4.60
C SER A 68 -7.62 16.39 -3.38
N PHE A 69 -6.76 15.35 -3.41
CA PHE A 69 -6.02 14.95 -2.20
C PHE A 69 -4.56 14.56 -2.42
N ILE A 70 -4.14 14.19 -3.64
CA ILE A 70 -2.76 13.83 -3.94
C ILE A 70 -1.94 15.11 -4.20
N PRO A 71 -0.82 15.32 -3.47
CA PRO A 71 0.06 16.46 -3.72
C PRO A 71 0.52 16.52 -5.18
N TYR A 72 0.57 17.73 -5.74
CA TYR A 72 1.02 18.01 -7.12
C TYR A 72 0.11 17.44 -8.24
N CYS A 73 -0.95 16.69 -7.91
CA CYS A 73 -1.94 16.24 -8.88
C CYS A 73 -2.91 17.37 -9.18
N GLN A 74 -2.69 18.09 -10.27
CA GLN A 74 -3.48 19.26 -10.67
C GLN A 74 -4.82 18.86 -11.32
N SER A 75 -4.84 17.74 -12.06
CA SER A 75 -6.07 17.17 -12.63
C SER A 75 -6.01 15.64 -12.63
N SER A 76 -7.14 15.00 -12.38
CA SER A 76 -7.32 13.56 -12.57
C SER A 76 -8.63 13.26 -13.29
N THR A 77 -8.58 12.46 -14.34
CA THR A 77 -9.77 12.17 -15.15
C THR A 77 -9.72 10.75 -15.69
N VAL A 78 -10.73 9.95 -15.38
CA VAL A 78 -10.95 8.65 -16.01
C VAL A 78 -11.61 8.87 -17.38
N THR A 79 -10.96 8.40 -18.44
CA THR A 79 -11.43 8.56 -19.82
C THR A 79 -12.16 7.32 -20.34
N LYS A 80 -11.89 6.16 -19.74
CA LYS A 80 -12.54 4.90 -20.10
C LYS A 80 -12.64 4.00 -18.88
N SER A 81 -13.74 3.25 -18.79
CA SER A 81 -13.96 2.22 -17.76
C SER A 81 -13.99 0.83 -18.37
N SER A 82 -13.66 -0.16 -17.56
CA SER A 82 -13.71 -1.58 -17.90
C SER A 82 -15.14 -2.10 -18.00
N LYS A 83 -15.29 -3.34 -18.48
CA LYS A 83 -16.56 -4.08 -18.37
C LYS A 83 -16.83 -4.38 -16.89
N PRO A 84 -18.10 -4.60 -16.50
CA PRO A 84 -18.39 -5.06 -15.15
C PRO A 84 -17.63 -6.34 -14.82
N ASP A 85 -16.92 -6.32 -13.70
CA ASP A 85 -16.21 -7.49 -13.21
C ASP A 85 -17.21 -8.63 -12.89
N PRO A 86 -16.91 -9.88 -13.27
CA PRO A 86 -17.85 -10.99 -13.15
C PRO A 86 -18.26 -11.29 -11.71
N GLU A 87 -17.41 -11.04 -10.72
CA GLU A 87 -17.67 -11.32 -9.31
C GLU A 87 -18.33 -10.11 -8.63
N THR A 88 -17.66 -8.95 -8.68
CA THR A 88 -18.09 -7.74 -7.95
C THR A 88 -19.18 -6.95 -8.66
N LYS A 89 -19.43 -7.21 -9.96
CA LYS A 89 -20.36 -6.47 -10.84
C LYS A 89 -20.07 -4.97 -10.99
N LYS A 90 -18.97 -4.48 -10.42
CA LYS A 90 -18.50 -3.09 -10.53
C LYS A 90 -17.66 -2.92 -11.78
N THR A 91 -17.63 -1.70 -12.31
CA THR A 91 -16.64 -1.29 -13.33
C THR A 91 -15.48 -0.56 -12.66
N TYR A 92 -14.33 -0.58 -13.29
CA TYR A 92 -13.10 0.04 -12.80
C TYR A 92 -12.47 0.94 -13.89
N PRO A 93 -11.62 1.91 -13.54
CA PRO A 93 -10.89 2.69 -14.54
C PRO A 93 -10.08 1.77 -15.47
N GLU A 94 -10.22 1.95 -16.79
CA GLU A 94 -9.40 1.28 -17.81
C GLU A 94 -8.36 2.24 -18.41
N GLU A 95 -8.74 3.51 -18.57
CA GLU A 95 -7.84 4.57 -19.04
C GLU A 95 -8.08 5.85 -18.23
N ALA A 96 -7.02 6.56 -17.90
CA ALA A 96 -7.09 7.83 -17.19
C ALA A 96 -5.96 8.77 -17.63
N SER A 97 -6.16 10.06 -17.39
CA SER A 97 -5.12 11.08 -17.52
C SER A 97 -4.91 11.83 -16.22
N LEU A 98 -3.66 11.93 -15.79
CA LEU A 98 -3.23 12.74 -14.64
C LEU A 98 -2.36 13.89 -15.14
N THR A 99 -2.58 15.10 -14.63
CA THR A 99 -1.67 16.23 -14.84
C THR A 99 -0.94 16.49 -13.53
N ILE A 100 0.38 16.32 -13.55
CA ILE A 100 1.25 16.49 -12.37
C ILE A 100 2.11 17.73 -12.56
N GLY A 101 2.12 18.64 -11.58
CA GLY A 101 2.94 19.84 -11.64
C GLY A 101 3.27 20.39 -10.27
N PHE A 102 4.52 20.86 -10.11
CA PHE A 102 5.04 21.40 -8.85
C PHE A 102 4.77 22.90 -8.69
N ASP A 103 4.61 23.63 -9.79
CA ASP A 103 4.16 25.02 -9.84
C ASP A 103 3.25 25.25 -11.09
N SER A 104 2.89 26.50 -11.36
CA SER A 104 2.06 26.90 -12.50
C SER A 104 2.81 26.97 -13.85
N ALA A 105 4.14 26.88 -13.84
CA ALA A 105 5.00 26.97 -15.03
C ALA A 105 5.39 25.60 -15.60
N VAL A 106 5.43 24.54 -14.78
CA VAL A 106 5.80 23.18 -15.23
C VAL A 106 4.76 22.15 -14.79
N ALA A 107 3.95 21.69 -15.75
CA ALA A 107 3.00 20.60 -15.59
C ALA A 107 3.16 19.58 -16.72
N GLU A 108 3.10 18.31 -16.38
CA GLU A 108 3.22 17.17 -17.30
C GLU A 108 1.95 16.33 -17.24
N LYS A 109 1.42 15.97 -18.41
CA LYS A 109 0.20 15.15 -18.51
C LYS A 109 0.55 13.71 -18.87
N PHE A 110 0.20 12.78 -17.99
CA PHE A 110 0.39 11.36 -18.18
C PHE A 110 -0.94 10.68 -18.53
N HIS A 111 -0.95 9.96 -19.65
CA HIS A 111 -2.05 9.07 -20.02
C HIS A 111 -1.68 7.64 -19.63
N SER A 112 -2.53 6.98 -18.86
CA SER A 112 -2.25 5.66 -18.32
C SER A 112 -3.36 4.68 -18.63
N ARG A 113 -2.98 3.44 -18.91
CA ARG A 113 -3.89 2.29 -18.95
C ARG A 113 -3.87 1.62 -17.59
N ILE A 114 -5.02 1.22 -17.10
CA ILE A 114 -5.21 0.70 -15.75
C ILE A 114 -5.79 -0.71 -15.81
N TYR A 115 -5.19 -1.59 -15.02
CA TYR A 115 -5.63 -2.96 -14.78
C TYR A 115 -5.94 -3.16 -13.31
N THR A 116 -7.07 -3.80 -13.02
CA THR A 116 -7.57 -3.95 -11.67
C THR A 116 -7.86 -5.42 -11.36
N ILE A 117 -7.38 -5.89 -10.21
CA ILE A 117 -7.86 -7.12 -9.56
C ILE A 117 -8.65 -6.67 -8.33
N PRO A 118 -9.98 -6.81 -8.33
CA PRO A 118 -10.84 -6.30 -7.27
C PRO A 118 -10.36 -6.69 -5.87
N GLY A 119 -10.31 -5.71 -4.96
CA GLY A 119 -9.92 -5.88 -3.56
C GLY A 119 -8.45 -6.17 -3.30
N THR A 120 -7.61 -6.37 -4.34
CA THR A 120 -6.23 -6.86 -4.18
C THR A 120 -5.18 -5.98 -4.84
N SER A 121 -5.33 -5.63 -6.12
CA SER A 121 -4.28 -4.95 -6.88
C SER A 121 -4.81 -3.99 -7.92
N ILE A 122 -4.10 -2.88 -8.12
CA ILE A 122 -4.37 -1.89 -9.17
C ILE A 122 -3.03 -1.53 -9.81
N GLU A 123 -2.89 -1.71 -11.11
CA GLU A 123 -1.68 -1.41 -11.88
C GLU A 123 -1.98 -0.37 -12.95
N ALA A 124 -1.25 0.74 -12.96
CA ALA A 124 -1.32 1.79 -13.97
C ALA A 124 -0.05 1.80 -14.81
N LEU A 125 -0.19 1.86 -16.13
CA LEU A 125 0.88 1.70 -17.11
C LEU A 125 0.89 2.88 -18.09
N SER A 126 2.07 3.43 -18.34
CA SER A 126 2.33 4.40 -19.41
C SER A 126 3.63 4.10 -20.15
N GLY A 127 3.73 4.55 -21.39
CA GLY A 127 4.87 4.30 -22.27
C GLY A 127 5.02 2.81 -22.59
N ALA A 128 6.25 2.31 -22.55
CA ALA A 128 6.63 0.93 -22.87
C ALA A 128 6.38 -0.08 -21.75
N ALA A 129 5.76 0.32 -20.62
CA ALA A 129 5.45 -0.61 -19.54
C ALA A 129 4.39 -1.64 -19.98
N GLU A 130 4.47 -2.87 -19.47
CA GLU A 130 3.48 -3.92 -19.72
C GLU A 130 2.95 -4.45 -18.39
N SER A 131 1.72 -4.97 -18.41
CA SER A 131 1.04 -5.47 -17.21
C SER A 131 1.79 -6.66 -16.62
N SER A 132 2.06 -6.60 -15.33
CA SER A 132 2.57 -7.74 -14.57
C SER A 132 1.44 -8.58 -13.94
N LEU A 133 0.21 -8.05 -13.95
CA LEU A 133 -0.96 -8.74 -13.42
C LEU A 133 -1.42 -9.92 -14.31
N PRO A 134 -1.90 -11.04 -13.72
CA PRO A 134 -2.42 -12.16 -14.48
C PRO A 134 -3.65 -11.79 -15.33
N ALA A 135 -3.60 -12.11 -16.64
CA ALA A 135 -4.69 -11.82 -17.57
C ALA A 135 -6.04 -12.46 -17.18
N SER A 136 -6.01 -13.65 -16.56
CA SER A 136 -7.23 -14.33 -16.10
C SER A 136 -7.97 -13.55 -15.01
N LYS A 137 -7.23 -12.86 -14.14
CA LYS A 137 -7.77 -12.04 -13.04
C LYS A 137 -8.16 -10.62 -13.45
N THR A 138 -7.84 -10.22 -14.68
CA THR A 138 -8.12 -8.90 -15.24
C THR A 138 -8.98 -8.99 -16.51
N SER A 139 -9.68 -10.11 -16.70
CA SER A 139 -10.47 -10.42 -17.91
C SER A 139 -11.63 -9.46 -18.19
N HIS A 140 -12.05 -8.66 -17.20
CA HIS A 140 -13.04 -7.60 -17.36
C HIS A 140 -12.46 -6.34 -18.03
N HIS A 141 -11.14 -6.20 -18.14
CA HIS A 141 -10.47 -5.17 -18.94
C HIS A 141 -10.29 -5.62 -20.38
N ASN A 142 -10.32 -4.68 -21.32
CA ASN A 142 -9.93 -4.97 -22.70
C ASN A 142 -8.40 -5.16 -22.81
N PRO A 143 -7.93 -5.99 -23.75
CA PRO A 143 -6.51 -6.08 -24.08
C PRO A 143 -5.93 -4.70 -24.40
N ARG A 144 -4.65 -4.48 -24.04
CA ARG A 144 -3.97 -3.24 -24.41
C ARG A 144 -3.83 -3.15 -25.92
N PRO A 145 -4.23 -2.04 -26.56
CA PRO A 145 -4.04 -1.87 -27.98
C PRO A 145 -2.55 -1.84 -28.35
N ASP A 146 -2.29 -1.98 -29.65
CA ASP A 146 -0.95 -1.89 -30.20
C ASP A 146 -0.37 -0.45 -30.05
N PRO A 147 0.96 -0.29 -30.10
CA PRO A 147 1.60 1.02 -29.95
C PRO A 147 1.16 2.12 -30.92
N ALA A 148 0.64 1.80 -32.11
CA ALA A 148 0.20 2.83 -33.05
C ALA A 148 -1.19 3.39 -32.70
N SER A 149 -1.99 2.65 -31.93
CA SER A 149 -3.37 3.02 -31.58
C SER A 149 -3.59 3.37 -30.10
N ASP A 150 -2.60 3.13 -29.23
CA ASP A 150 -2.72 3.36 -27.78
C ASP A 150 -2.07 4.70 -27.33
N PRO A 151 -2.86 5.73 -26.98
CA PRO A 151 -2.33 7.01 -26.51
C PRO A 151 -1.54 6.89 -25.19
N THR A 152 -1.78 5.84 -24.40
CA THR A 152 -1.05 5.60 -23.14
C THR A 152 0.38 5.11 -23.37
N ARG A 153 0.72 4.71 -24.60
CA ARG A 153 2.08 4.32 -25.01
C ARG A 153 2.91 5.49 -25.54
N SER A 154 2.34 6.70 -25.58
CA SER A 154 3.05 7.91 -25.99
C SER A 154 4.30 8.12 -25.14
N LYS A 155 5.43 8.40 -25.80
CA LYS A 155 6.72 8.65 -25.15
C LYS A 155 6.84 10.13 -24.83
N SER A 156 6.46 10.50 -23.61
CA SER A 156 6.68 11.86 -23.09
C SER A 156 7.92 11.89 -22.18
N VAL A 157 7.90 12.65 -21.09
CA VAL A 157 8.95 12.71 -20.06
C VAL A 157 9.36 11.34 -19.53
N LEU A 158 8.39 10.43 -19.36
CA LEU A 158 8.62 9.05 -18.95
C LEU A 158 8.35 8.10 -20.11
N THR A 159 9.39 7.38 -20.54
CA THR A 159 9.30 6.35 -21.61
C THR A 159 8.78 5.02 -21.09
N HIS A 160 8.87 4.81 -19.79
CA HIS A 160 8.32 3.67 -19.06
C HIS A 160 7.79 4.19 -17.72
N LEU A 161 6.55 3.85 -17.39
CA LEU A 161 5.99 4.06 -16.06
C LEU A 161 5.03 2.91 -15.75
N SER A 162 5.30 2.17 -14.68
CA SER A 162 4.38 1.22 -14.06
C SER A 162 4.18 1.60 -12.60
N THR A 163 2.94 1.69 -12.15
CA THR A 163 2.57 1.93 -10.76
C THR A 163 1.66 0.82 -10.29
N LEU A 164 2.14 -0.05 -9.41
CA LEU A 164 1.42 -1.20 -8.89
C LEU A 164 1.13 -1.03 -7.40
N TRP A 165 -0.16 -0.98 -7.07
CA TRP A 165 -0.67 -1.13 -5.72
C TRP A 165 -1.00 -2.59 -5.43
N THR A 166 -0.63 -3.06 -4.24
CA THR A 166 -0.99 -4.38 -3.74
C THR A 166 -1.46 -4.29 -2.29
N LEU A 167 -2.60 -4.91 -2.02
CA LEU A 167 -3.23 -5.00 -0.70
C LEU A 167 -3.19 -6.44 -0.21
N LYS A 168 -2.75 -6.63 1.03
CA LYS A 168 -2.75 -7.92 1.71
C LYS A 168 -3.50 -7.79 3.04
N PRO A 169 -4.77 -8.19 3.11
CA PRO A 169 -5.52 -8.15 4.35
C PRO A 169 -5.01 -9.20 5.34
N PHE A 170 -5.01 -8.87 6.62
CA PHE A 170 -4.76 -9.81 7.71
C PHE A 170 -5.51 -9.38 8.97
N ARG A 171 -5.79 -10.36 9.83
CA ARG A 171 -6.46 -10.10 11.11
C ARG A 171 -5.42 -9.96 12.20
N TYR A 172 -5.38 -8.79 12.83
CA TYR A 172 -4.50 -8.50 13.95
C TYR A 172 -5.23 -8.69 15.27
N LYS A 173 -4.71 -9.55 16.14
CA LYS A 173 -5.16 -9.64 17.54
C LYS A 173 -4.04 -9.09 18.43
N PRO A 174 -4.28 -8.03 19.22
CA PRO A 174 -3.22 -7.46 20.04
C PRO A 174 -2.77 -8.46 21.11
N PRO A 175 -1.49 -8.40 21.51
CA PRO A 175 -0.99 -9.21 22.61
C PRO A 175 -1.62 -8.75 23.94
N PRO A 176 -1.74 -9.63 24.94
CA PRO A 176 -2.23 -9.26 26.27
C PRO A 176 -1.29 -8.23 26.91
N GLU A 177 -1.79 -7.46 27.88
CA GLU A 177 -1.00 -6.40 28.52
C GLU A 177 0.28 -6.93 29.19
N SER A 178 0.18 -8.13 29.79
CA SER A 178 1.29 -8.87 30.39
C SER A 178 2.46 -9.10 29.41
N ALA A 179 2.22 -9.11 28.10
CA ALA A 179 3.25 -9.29 27.07
C ALA A 179 4.33 -8.19 27.06
N LYS A 180 4.04 -7.02 27.64
CA LYS A 180 4.99 -5.90 27.76
C LYS A 180 6.03 -6.13 28.86
N GLU A 181 5.82 -7.09 29.76
CA GLU A 181 6.71 -7.39 30.88
C GLU A 181 7.95 -8.19 30.43
N LEU A 182 9.10 -7.89 31.05
CA LEU A 182 10.36 -8.57 30.75
C LEU A 182 10.35 -9.98 31.37
N GLY A 183 9.93 -10.99 30.59
CA GLY A 183 9.91 -12.39 31.03
C GLY A 183 8.70 -13.18 30.52
N THR A 184 7.62 -12.50 30.14
CA THR A 184 6.35 -13.11 29.68
C THR A 184 6.24 -13.17 28.15
N GLN A 185 7.17 -12.57 27.41
CA GLN A 185 7.16 -12.50 25.94
C GLN A 185 7.00 -13.86 25.24
N HIS A 186 7.53 -14.92 25.85
CA HIS A 186 7.44 -16.28 25.37
C HIS A 186 6.14 -17.01 25.77
N MET A 187 5.19 -16.36 26.46
CA MET A 187 3.86 -16.89 26.77
C MET A 187 2.77 -16.35 25.84
N ASN A 188 3.08 -15.34 25.02
CA ASN A 188 2.15 -14.62 24.13
C ASN A 188 1.45 -15.49 23.07
N HIS A 189 1.91 -16.72 22.83
CA HIS A 189 1.23 -17.66 21.93
C HIS A 189 0.11 -18.43 22.63
N LYS A 190 0.03 -18.40 23.96
CA LYS A 190 -1.04 -19.03 24.76
C LYS A 190 -2.08 -18.03 25.25
N GLU A 191 -1.69 -16.76 25.39
CA GLU A 191 -2.55 -15.69 25.90
C GLU A 191 -2.70 -14.59 24.85
N THR A 192 -3.94 -14.16 24.59
CA THR A 192 -4.27 -13.05 23.69
C THR A 192 -5.07 -12.02 24.47
N SER A 193 -4.97 -10.73 24.15
CA SER A 193 -5.78 -9.72 24.85
C SER A 193 -7.28 -9.96 24.68
N ASP A 194 -8.09 -9.45 25.61
CA ASP A 194 -9.56 -9.41 25.51
C ASP A 194 -10.07 -8.42 24.45
N LEU A 195 -9.18 -7.56 23.93
CA LEU A 195 -9.53 -6.66 22.85
C LEU A 195 -9.91 -7.44 21.58
N PRO A 196 -10.91 -6.97 20.83
CA PRO A 196 -11.33 -7.61 19.60
C PRO A 196 -10.20 -7.58 18.55
N GLY A 197 -10.14 -8.62 17.72
CA GLY A 197 -9.27 -8.62 16.55
C GLY A 197 -9.68 -7.53 15.58
N GLN A 198 -8.68 -6.82 15.04
CA GLN A 198 -8.83 -5.71 14.10
C GLN A 198 -8.43 -6.17 12.70
N ASP A 199 -9.21 -5.77 11.70
CA ASP A 199 -8.80 -5.96 10.31
C ASP A 199 -7.74 -4.93 9.95
N ARG A 200 -6.60 -5.42 9.46
CA ARG A 200 -5.49 -4.60 9.00
C ARG A 200 -5.13 -5.00 7.58
N THR A 201 -4.49 -4.09 6.88
CA THR A 201 -4.07 -4.33 5.50
C THR A 201 -2.65 -3.84 5.31
N ASP A 202 -1.78 -4.72 4.83
CA ASP A 202 -0.48 -4.32 4.30
C ASP A 202 -0.67 -3.78 2.89
N VAL A 203 -0.29 -2.52 2.72
CA VAL A 203 -0.35 -1.78 1.45
C VAL A 203 1.06 -1.62 0.92
N SER A 204 1.27 -2.00 -0.33
CA SER A 204 2.54 -1.80 -1.04
C SER A 204 2.31 -1.06 -2.35
N LEU A 205 3.03 0.03 -2.54
CA LEU A 205 3.14 0.80 -3.77
C LEU A 205 4.50 0.54 -4.39
N LYS A 206 4.53 -0.03 -5.60
CA LYS A 206 5.74 -0.21 -6.41
C LYS A 206 5.64 0.68 -7.64
N ILE A 207 6.64 1.52 -7.87
CA ILE A 207 6.72 2.40 -9.03
C ILE A 207 7.98 2.03 -9.82
N GLU A 208 7.83 1.65 -11.07
CA GLU A 208 8.92 1.48 -12.03
C GLU A 208 8.85 2.61 -13.05
N TYR A 209 9.95 3.32 -13.27
CA TYR A 209 9.95 4.45 -14.19
C TYR A 209 11.27 4.60 -14.94
N GLN A 210 11.21 5.16 -16.14
CA GLN A 210 12.37 5.54 -16.94
C GLN A 210 12.11 6.90 -17.59
N PHE A 211 13.00 7.85 -17.35
CA PHE A 211 12.96 9.15 -18.02
C PHE A 211 13.49 9.04 -19.45
N ALA A 212 12.89 9.81 -20.36
CA ALA A 212 13.37 9.92 -21.74
C ALA A 212 14.80 10.49 -21.81
N ASN A 213 15.12 11.45 -20.94
CA ASN A 213 16.45 12.03 -20.85
C ASN A 213 17.15 11.58 -19.56
N PRO A 214 18.25 10.81 -19.67
CA PRO A 214 18.99 10.26 -18.52
C PRO A 214 19.49 11.32 -17.53
N VAL A 215 19.80 12.54 -17.99
CA VAL A 215 20.29 13.62 -17.12
C VAL A 215 19.19 14.07 -16.16
N TYR A 216 17.95 14.23 -16.65
CA TYR A 216 16.82 14.53 -15.77
C TYR A 216 16.54 13.36 -14.81
N GLY A 217 16.68 12.12 -15.27
CA GLY A 217 16.59 10.94 -14.40
C GLY A 217 17.60 10.98 -13.25
N ALA A 218 18.86 11.27 -13.55
CA ALA A 218 19.92 11.38 -12.55
C ALA A 218 19.70 12.54 -11.57
N MET A 219 19.29 13.71 -12.05
CA MET A 219 19.04 14.88 -11.19
C MET A 219 17.81 14.70 -10.29
N SER A 220 16.77 13.99 -10.76
CA SER A 220 15.51 13.82 -10.02
C SER A 220 15.52 12.64 -9.04
N ALA A 221 16.46 11.70 -9.18
CA ALA A 221 16.50 10.46 -8.40
C ALA A 221 16.49 10.67 -6.88
N ALA A 222 17.15 11.72 -6.38
CA ALA A 222 17.20 12.02 -4.94
C ALA A 222 15.85 12.46 -4.35
N ALA A 223 14.96 13.05 -5.17
CA ALA A 223 13.65 13.52 -4.73
C ALA A 223 12.59 12.42 -4.77
N ALA A 224 12.77 11.41 -5.63
CA ALA A 224 11.73 10.42 -5.93
C ALA A 224 11.24 9.61 -4.70
N PRO A 225 12.11 9.14 -3.77
CA PRO A 225 11.64 8.48 -2.54
C PRO A 225 10.73 9.37 -1.67
N LYS A 226 11.07 10.66 -1.55
CA LYS A 226 10.30 11.62 -0.76
C LYS A 226 8.93 11.90 -1.37
N VAL A 227 8.85 11.94 -2.70
CA VAL A 227 7.56 12.09 -3.41
C VAL A 227 6.69 10.84 -3.19
N ALA A 228 7.27 9.64 -3.29
CA ALA A 228 6.54 8.38 -3.04
C ALA A 228 5.99 8.31 -1.60
N GLU A 229 6.77 8.76 -0.61
CA GLU A 229 6.31 8.85 0.77
C GLU A 229 5.16 9.85 0.95
N LYS A 230 5.24 11.03 0.32
CA LYS A 230 4.14 12.01 0.35
C LYS A 230 2.88 11.49 -0.33
N MET A 231 3.01 10.69 -1.39
CA MET A 231 1.88 10.05 -2.05
C MET A 231 1.19 9.05 -1.12
N ILE A 232 1.92 8.10 -0.52
CA ILE A 232 1.31 7.09 0.35
C ILE A 232 0.66 7.72 1.60
N GLU A 233 1.26 8.76 2.18
CA GLU A 233 0.66 9.54 3.28
C GLU A 233 -0.66 10.21 2.87
N ALA A 234 -0.74 10.74 1.65
CA ALA A 234 -1.96 11.37 1.15
C ALA A 234 -3.10 10.37 1.00
N PHE A 235 -2.81 9.15 0.51
CA PHE A 235 -3.78 8.05 0.45
C PHE A 235 -4.24 7.62 1.84
N GLU A 236 -3.32 7.44 2.78
CA GLU A 236 -3.66 7.07 4.17
C GLU A 236 -4.62 8.09 4.81
N ARG A 237 -4.32 9.39 4.65
CA ARG A 237 -5.21 10.46 5.13
C ARG A 237 -6.57 10.39 4.45
N ARG A 238 -6.62 10.14 3.14
CA ARG A 238 -7.88 10.05 2.39
C ARG A 238 -8.73 8.85 2.85
N VAL A 239 -8.12 7.70 3.11
CA VAL A 239 -8.81 6.53 3.68
C VAL A 239 -9.44 6.87 5.02
N LYS A 240 -8.69 7.55 5.91
CA LYS A 240 -9.22 8.02 7.20
C LYS A 240 -10.45 8.91 7.04
N GLU A 241 -10.41 9.88 6.13
CA GLU A 241 -11.52 10.79 5.84
C GLU A 241 -12.77 10.04 5.33
N VAL A 242 -12.59 9.13 4.35
CA VAL A 242 -13.69 8.36 3.75
C VAL A 242 -14.32 7.42 4.78
N VAL A 243 -13.52 6.70 5.56
CA VAL A 243 -14.02 5.81 6.61
C VAL A 243 -14.78 6.59 7.69
N ALA A 244 -14.25 7.73 8.14
CA ALA A 244 -14.93 8.60 9.11
C ALA A 244 -16.28 9.10 8.58
N SER A 245 -16.35 9.50 7.31
CA SER A 245 -17.60 9.95 6.68
C SER A 245 -18.67 8.85 6.58
N ARG A 246 -18.25 7.59 6.36
CA ARG A 246 -19.17 6.43 6.29
C ARG A 246 -19.67 6.02 7.67
N GLY A 247 -18.86 6.17 8.71
CA GLY A 247 -19.22 5.84 10.10
C GLY A 247 -20.09 6.89 10.82
N GLY A 248 -20.04 8.16 10.40
CA GLY A 248 -20.73 9.28 11.07
C GLY A 248 -22.20 9.50 10.69
N GLY A 249 -22.77 8.71 9.78
CA GLY A 249 -24.13 8.89 9.25
C GLY A 249 -25.27 8.35 10.11
N GLY A 250 -25.00 7.79 11.29
CA GLY A 250 -25.99 7.06 12.10
C GLY A 250 -26.77 7.86 13.15
N GLU A 251 -26.41 9.11 13.45
CA GLU A 251 -26.94 9.79 14.65
C GLU A 251 -27.15 11.29 14.44
N ARG A 252 -28.15 11.67 13.62
CA ARG A 252 -28.74 13.03 13.62
C ARG A 252 -30.12 13.00 12.97
N GLY A 253 -31.15 12.76 13.78
CA GLY A 253 -32.53 12.77 13.28
C GLY A 253 -33.60 12.39 14.30
N LYS A 254 -33.47 12.80 15.58
CA LYS A 254 -34.63 12.80 16.49
C LYS A 254 -34.50 13.86 17.59
N VAL A 255 -34.81 15.09 17.24
CA VAL A 255 -35.33 16.13 18.14
C VAL A 255 -36.58 16.62 17.40
N GLY A 256 -37.80 16.28 17.80
CA GLY A 256 -38.38 16.60 19.10
C GLY A 256 -39.07 17.95 18.98
N GLY A 257 -40.27 17.98 18.39
CA GLY A 257 -41.03 19.20 18.11
C GLY A 257 -42.54 18.97 18.22
N SER A 258 -43.00 18.89 19.48
CA SER A 258 -44.31 19.29 20.01
C SER A 258 -45.56 19.29 19.11
N ASN A 259 -46.50 18.40 19.48
CA ASN A 259 -47.94 18.55 19.25
C ASN A 259 -48.44 19.93 19.71
N SER A 260 -49.25 20.58 18.88
CA SER A 260 -50.26 21.53 19.35
C SER A 260 -51.61 21.12 18.77
N VAL A 261 -52.50 20.75 19.68
CA VAL A 261 -53.94 20.55 19.48
C VAL A 261 -54.62 21.87 19.80
N ALA A 262 -55.39 22.39 18.86
CA ALA A 262 -56.56 23.27 19.06
C ALA A 262 -57.34 23.18 17.74
N GLY A 263 -58.61 22.79 17.69
CA GLY A 263 -59.71 23.10 18.59
C GLY A 263 -60.73 23.89 17.76
N SER A 264 -61.82 23.21 17.38
CA SER A 264 -62.88 23.72 16.51
C SER A 264 -63.48 25.05 16.94
N ARG A 265 -63.80 25.92 15.97
CA ARG A 265 -65.14 26.48 15.73
C ARG A 265 -65.19 27.18 14.38
#